data_AF-A0A2N5A4B6-F1
#
_entry.id   AF-A0A2N5A4B6-F1
#
_cell.length_a   1.000
_cell.length_b   1.000
_cell.length_c   1.000
_cell.angle_alpha   90.00
_cell.angle_beta   90.00
_cell.angle_gamma   90.00
#
_symmetry.space_group_name_H-M   'P 1'
#
loop_
_entity.id
_entity.type
_entity.pdbx_description
1 polymer ?
#
loop_
_entity_poly.entity_id
_entity_poly.type
_entity_poly.pdbx_seq_one_letter_code
_entity_poly.pdbx_strand_id
1 'polypeptide(L)'
;MQHAQICQILTEKINQLKDKHELLSSLLPDVRLLYGTQPGTRTPVMYQPGIVFLFSGHKIGYINERTFRYDTNEYLLLTVPLPFECETFATPEVPLAGMRLNVDILQLQELLMDIGEDPLFQPAVASSGINSAVLSEDILCAAERLLDVMDRPLDARI
;
A
#
# COMPACT_ATOMS: atom_id res chain seq x y z
N MET A 1 -7.34 -19.46 5.48
CA MET A 1 -8.45 -18.92 6.30
C MET A 1 -8.02 -17.67 7.06
N GLN A 2 -6.80 -17.62 7.61
CA GLN A 2 -6.28 -16.47 8.38
C GLN A 2 -6.08 -15.20 7.55
N HIS A 3 -5.43 -15.27 6.39
CA HIS A 3 -5.18 -14.10 5.51
C HIS A 3 -6.43 -13.29 5.15
N ALA A 4 -7.50 -13.94 4.66
CA ALA A 4 -8.75 -13.26 4.31
C ALA A 4 -9.45 -12.61 5.53
N GLN A 5 -9.35 -13.23 6.70
CA GLN A 5 -9.88 -12.67 7.95
C GLN A 5 -9.12 -11.41 8.36
N ILE A 6 -7.79 -11.42 8.26
CA ILE A 6 -6.96 -10.25 8.55
C ILE A 6 -7.31 -9.12 7.57
N CYS A 7 -7.37 -9.41 6.27
CA CYS A 7 -7.77 -8.43 5.26
C CYS A 7 -9.15 -7.80 5.56
N GLN A 8 -10.12 -8.58 6.05
CA GLN A 8 -11.41 -8.07 6.48
C GLN A 8 -11.29 -7.12 7.68
N ILE A 9 -10.54 -7.50 8.71
CA ILE A 9 -10.29 -6.65 9.90
C ILE A 9 -9.64 -5.32 9.49
N LEU A 10 -8.61 -5.36 8.63
CA LEU A 10 -7.92 -4.17 8.17
C LEU A 10 -8.83 -3.27 7.31
N THR A 11 -9.72 -3.88 6.51
CA THR A 11 -10.74 -3.15 5.75
C THR A 11 -11.69 -2.38 6.68
N GLU A 12 -12.14 -3.00 7.76
CA GLU A 12 -13.00 -2.37 8.76
C GLU A 12 -12.28 -1.22 9.48
N LYS A 13 -11.02 -1.41 9.88
CA LYS A 13 -10.18 -0.36 10.49
C LYS A 13 -10.01 0.84 9.57
N ILE A 14 -9.71 0.62 8.29
CA ILE A 14 -9.62 1.71 7.31
C ILE A 14 -10.95 2.45 7.18
N ASN A 15 -12.07 1.73 7.13
CA ASN A 15 -13.38 2.35 7.05
C ASN A 15 -13.67 3.26 8.25
N GLN A 16 -13.21 2.90 9.45
CA GLN A 16 -13.33 3.73 10.66
C GLN A 16 -12.38 4.94 10.63
N LEU A 17 -11.17 4.77 10.09
CA LEU A 17 -10.15 5.81 10.06
C LEU A 17 -10.31 6.81 8.91
N LYS A 18 -11.08 6.48 7.86
CA LYS A 18 -11.22 7.33 6.66
C LYS A 18 -11.72 8.74 6.96
N ASP A 19 -12.56 8.90 7.99
CA ASP A 19 -13.13 10.20 8.36
C ASP A 19 -12.13 11.08 9.13
N LYS A 20 -11.01 10.49 9.60
CA LYS A 20 -9.91 11.18 10.30
C LYS A 20 -8.75 11.53 9.34
N HIS A 21 -8.95 11.43 8.03
CA HIS A 21 -7.87 11.49 7.04
C HIS A 21 -6.95 12.72 7.16
N GLU A 22 -7.51 13.91 7.36
CA GLU A 22 -6.74 15.15 7.46
C GLU A 22 -5.83 15.17 8.69
N LEU A 23 -6.35 14.76 9.85
CA LEU A 23 -5.58 14.64 11.08
C LEU A 23 -4.46 13.62 10.91
N LEU A 24 -4.78 12.44 10.38
CA LEU A 24 -3.81 11.36 10.19
C LEU A 24 -2.69 11.74 9.22
N SER A 25 -3.03 12.47 8.15
CA SER A 25 -2.05 12.96 7.17
C SER A 25 -1.10 14.00 7.76
N SER A 26 -1.49 14.69 8.84
CA SER A 26 -0.60 15.61 9.57
C SER A 26 0.33 14.90 10.55
N LEU A 27 -0.11 13.77 11.12
CA LEU A 27 0.68 12.99 12.07
C LEU A 27 1.65 12.03 11.36
N LEU A 28 1.19 11.44 10.26
CA LEU A 28 1.91 10.42 9.50
C LEU A 28 1.86 10.80 8.01
N PRO A 29 2.67 11.79 7.57
CA PRO A 29 2.61 12.33 6.20
C PRO A 29 2.95 11.31 5.12
N ASP A 30 3.70 10.27 5.49
CA ASP A 30 4.10 9.19 4.58
C ASP A 30 3.06 8.07 4.46
N VAL A 31 1.99 8.12 5.25
CA VAL A 31 0.91 7.13 5.24
C VAL A 31 -0.36 7.75 4.70
N ARG A 32 -0.90 7.19 3.60
CA ARG A 32 -2.17 7.62 3.01
C ARG A 32 -3.16 6.47 2.99
N LEU A 33 -4.30 6.65 3.65
CA LEU A 33 -5.41 5.71 3.57
C LEU A 33 -6.13 5.84 2.22
N LEU A 34 -6.57 4.71 1.68
CA LEU A 34 -7.34 4.57 0.46
C LEU A 34 -8.67 3.91 0.83
N TYR A 35 -9.79 4.59 0.57
CA TYR A 35 -11.12 4.03 0.75
C TYR A 35 -12.07 4.51 -0.33
N GLY A 36 -12.87 3.60 -0.90
CA GLY A 36 -13.90 3.94 -1.88
C GLY A 36 -14.84 2.78 -2.15
N THR A 37 -16.13 3.08 -2.36
CA THR A 37 -17.19 2.09 -2.60
C THR A 37 -17.71 2.11 -4.04
N GLN A 38 -17.11 2.92 -4.90
CA GLN A 38 -17.52 3.07 -6.30
C GLN A 38 -16.39 2.63 -7.23
N PRO A 39 -16.72 2.01 -8.37
CA PRO A 39 -15.73 1.71 -9.38
C PRO A 39 -15.15 3.02 -9.95
N GLY A 40 -13.85 3.01 -10.21
CA GLY A 40 -13.16 4.11 -10.89
C GLY A 40 -12.81 3.67 -12.30
N THR A 41 -13.24 4.43 -13.30
CA THR A 41 -12.92 4.13 -14.70
C THR A 41 -11.41 4.21 -14.95
N ARG A 42 -10.95 3.55 -16.03
CA ARG A 42 -9.56 3.66 -16.51
C ARG A 42 -9.19 5.12 -16.73
N THR A 43 -8.31 5.63 -15.87
CA THR A 43 -7.92 7.04 -15.85
C THR A 43 -6.40 7.20 -15.72
N PRO A 44 -5.78 8.21 -16.36
CA PRO A 44 -4.36 8.48 -16.23
C PRO A 44 -4.02 8.94 -14.81
N VAL A 45 -2.95 8.38 -14.24
CA VAL A 45 -2.43 8.73 -12.91
C VAL A 45 -0.91 8.90 -12.95
N MET A 46 -0.39 9.79 -12.12
CA MET A 46 1.05 9.94 -11.87
C MET A 46 1.36 9.43 -10.47
N TYR A 47 1.89 8.21 -10.37
CA TYR A 47 2.24 7.64 -9.07
C TYR A 47 3.67 8.01 -8.71
N GLN A 48 3.83 8.53 -7.49
CA GLN A 48 5.14 8.75 -6.88
C GLN A 48 5.64 7.43 -6.27
N PRO A 49 6.97 7.26 -6.08
CA PRO A 49 7.53 6.09 -5.42
C PRO A 49 6.84 5.77 -4.09
N GLY A 50 6.75 4.48 -3.78
CA GLY A 50 6.08 4.00 -2.58
C GLY A 50 5.52 2.60 -2.74
N ILE A 51 4.83 2.16 -1.69
CA ILE A 51 4.22 0.83 -1.61
C ILE A 51 2.72 1.00 -1.40
N VAL A 52 1.90 0.25 -2.13
CA VAL A 52 0.44 0.26 -1.99
C VAL A 52 -0.05 -1.12 -1.58
N PHE A 53 -0.71 -1.18 -0.43
CA PHE A 53 -1.37 -2.35 0.11
C PHE A 53 -2.87 -2.21 -0.08
N LEU A 54 -3.54 -3.26 -0.55
CA LEU A 54 -4.99 -3.36 -0.59
C LEU A 54 -5.44 -4.51 0.29
N PHE A 55 -6.45 -4.27 1.13
CA PHE A 55 -7.06 -5.26 2.02
C PHE A 55 -8.48 -5.63 1.58
N SER A 56 -9.07 -4.85 0.69
CA SER A 56 -10.30 -5.18 -0.03
C SER A 56 -10.34 -4.47 -1.39
N GLY A 57 -11.08 -5.05 -2.34
CA GLY A 57 -11.14 -4.58 -3.73
C GLY A 57 -9.84 -4.86 -4.49
N HIS A 58 -9.73 -4.30 -5.69
CA HIS A 58 -8.51 -4.40 -6.48
C HIS A 58 -8.37 -3.26 -7.48
N LYS A 59 -7.18 -3.13 -8.03
CA LYS A 59 -6.87 -2.20 -9.11
C LYS A 59 -6.17 -2.91 -10.26
N ILE A 60 -6.39 -2.40 -11.46
CA ILE A 60 -5.66 -2.80 -12.66
C ILE A 60 -4.91 -1.57 -13.18
N GLY A 61 -3.62 -1.73 -13.45
CA GLY A 61 -2.76 -0.72 -14.05
C GLY A 61 -2.37 -1.10 -15.47
N TYR A 62 -2.30 -0.09 -16.34
CA TYR A 62 -1.97 -0.23 -17.75
C TYR A 62 -0.79 0.70 -18.10
N ILE A 63 0.32 0.12 -18.55
CA ILE A 63 1.52 0.85 -18.96
C ILE A 63 2.09 0.26 -20.26
N ASN A 64 2.02 1.03 -21.35
CA ASN A 64 2.31 0.54 -22.69
C ASN A 64 1.50 -0.75 -22.98
N GLU A 65 2.17 -1.83 -23.39
CA GLU A 65 1.56 -3.14 -23.65
C GLU A 65 1.37 -4.00 -22.39
N ARG A 66 1.75 -3.50 -21.20
CA ARG A 66 1.69 -4.26 -19.94
C ARG A 66 0.43 -3.92 -19.17
N THR A 67 -0.26 -4.96 -18.71
CA THR A 67 -1.36 -4.86 -17.74
C THR A 67 -0.94 -5.59 -16.47
N PHE A 68 -1.14 -4.97 -15.32
CA PHE A 68 -0.85 -5.57 -14.01
C PHE A 68 -2.02 -5.37 -13.06
N ARG A 69 -2.21 -6.32 -12.14
CA ARG A 69 -3.26 -6.29 -11.13
C ARG A 69 -2.61 -6.38 -9.76
N TYR A 70 -3.16 -5.66 -8.80
CA TYR A 70 -2.82 -5.82 -7.38
C TYR A 70 -4.10 -5.76 -6.56
N ASP A 71 -4.14 -6.60 -5.53
CA ASP A 71 -5.33 -6.88 -4.72
C ASP A 71 -4.92 -7.35 -3.33
N THR A 72 -5.78 -8.09 -2.64
CA THR A 72 -5.48 -8.58 -1.29
C THR A 72 -4.33 -9.56 -1.23
N ASN A 73 -3.92 -10.18 -2.35
CA ASN A 73 -2.85 -11.17 -2.37
C ASN A 73 -1.48 -10.59 -2.69
N GLU A 74 -1.43 -9.44 -3.37
CA GLU A 74 -0.19 -8.80 -3.79
C GLU A 74 -0.24 -7.29 -3.56
N TYR A 75 0.84 -6.74 -3.00
CA TYR A 75 1.02 -5.30 -2.89
C TYR A 75 1.78 -4.75 -4.12
N LEU A 76 1.56 -3.48 -4.41
CA LEU A 76 2.25 -2.78 -5.50
C LEU A 76 3.47 -2.04 -4.97
N LEU A 77 4.61 -2.19 -5.64
CA LEU A 77 5.84 -1.46 -5.39
C LEU A 77 6.17 -0.54 -6.58
N LEU A 78 6.40 0.73 -6.29
CA LEU A 78 6.79 1.75 -7.27
C LEU A 78 8.13 2.36 -6.85
N THR A 79 9.14 2.25 -7.70
CA THR A 79 10.51 2.71 -7.38
C THR A 79 10.89 3.98 -8.11
N VAL A 80 10.14 4.38 -9.13
CA VAL A 80 10.35 5.63 -9.89
C VAL A 80 9.00 6.31 -10.18
N PRO A 81 8.96 7.66 -10.30
CA PRO A 81 7.73 8.35 -10.69
C PRO A 81 7.33 7.95 -12.12
N LEU A 82 6.13 7.39 -12.29
CA LEU A 82 5.66 6.88 -13.58
C LEU A 82 4.20 7.25 -13.88
N PRO A 83 3.90 7.76 -15.08
CA PRO A 83 2.53 7.90 -15.55
C PRO A 83 2.02 6.55 -16.09
N PHE A 84 0.84 6.14 -15.66
CA PHE A 84 0.14 4.98 -16.21
C PHE A 84 -1.37 5.16 -16.03
N GLU A 85 -2.19 4.33 -16.67
CA GLU A 85 -3.64 4.37 -16.46
C GLU A 85 -4.04 3.36 -15.41
N CYS A 86 -4.97 3.73 -14.53
CA CYS A 86 -5.45 2.85 -13.46
C CYS A 86 -6.97 2.75 -13.50
N GLU A 87 -7.48 1.54 -13.34
CA GLU A 87 -8.89 1.22 -13.15
C GLU A 87 -9.09 0.63 -11.75
N THR A 88 -10.19 1.02 -11.09
CA THR A 88 -10.50 0.63 -9.71
C THR A 88 -11.78 -0.16 -9.66
N PHE A 89 -11.73 -1.32 -9.01
CA PHE A 89 -12.87 -2.22 -8.86
C PHE A 89 -13.28 -2.25 -7.40
N ALA A 90 -14.40 -1.59 -7.12
CA ALA A 90 -14.98 -1.45 -5.78
C ALA A 90 -16.50 -1.35 -5.85
N THR A 91 -17.17 -1.89 -4.84
CA THR A 91 -18.61 -1.74 -4.59
C THR A 91 -18.84 -1.45 -3.11
N PRO A 92 -20.07 -1.12 -2.67
CA PRO A 92 -20.38 -1.03 -1.24
C PRO A 92 -20.13 -2.35 -0.49
N GLU A 93 -20.35 -3.50 -1.14
CA GLU A 93 -20.15 -4.83 -0.57
C GLU A 93 -18.67 -5.24 -0.55
N VAL A 94 -17.91 -4.80 -1.56
CA VAL A 94 -16.46 -5.03 -1.66
C VAL A 94 -15.77 -3.69 -1.91
N PRO A 95 -15.63 -2.85 -0.88
CA PRO A 95 -15.00 -1.55 -1.04
C PRO A 95 -13.52 -1.72 -1.41
N LEU A 96 -12.97 -0.76 -2.14
CA LEU A 96 -11.52 -0.58 -2.15
C LEU A 96 -11.13 -0.06 -0.77
N ALA A 97 -10.30 -0.82 -0.07
CA ALA A 97 -9.70 -0.40 1.19
C ALA A 97 -8.22 -0.75 1.19
N GLY A 98 -7.37 0.20 1.54
CA GLY A 98 -5.94 -0.02 1.57
C GLY A 98 -5.16 1.18 2.08
N MET A 99 -3.84 1.09 2.02
CA MET A 99 -2.98 2.22 2.34
C MET A 99 -1.80 2.30 1.40
N ARG A 100 -1.30 3.51 1.24
CA ARG A 100 -0.06 3.81 0.54
C ARG A 100 0.97 4.30 1.55
N LEU A 101 2.16 3.73 1.48
CA LEU A 101 3.35 4.19 2.17
C LEU A 101 4.28 4.88 1.17
N ASN A 102 4.67 6.11 1.46
CA ASN A 102 5.82 6.72 0.79
C ASN A 102 7.09 6.12 1.39
N VAL A 103 8.05 5.79 0.54
CA VAL A 103 9.36 5.32 0.99
C VAL A 103 10.33 6.47 0.84
N ASP A 104 10.89 6.91 1.97
CA ASP A 104 11.99 7.87 1.98
C ASP A 104 13.28 7.16 1.57
N ILE A 105 13.96 7.72 0.56
CA ILE A 105 15.23 7.20 0.05
C ILE A 105 16.31 7.24 1.15
N LEU A 106 16.29 8.24 2.04
CA LEU A 106 17.26 8.35 3.12
C LEU A 106 17.07 7.23 4.15
N GLN A 107 15.83 6.94 4.55
CA GLN A 107 15.53 5.82 5.45
C GLN A 107 15.90 4.48 4.80
N LEU A 108 15.65 4.33 3.50
CA LEU A 108 16.05 3.13 2.77
C LEU A 108 17.57 2.97 2.73
N GLN A 109 18.31 4.06 2.56
CA GLN A 109 19.78 4.04 2.60
C GLN A 109 20.31 3.64 3.97
N GLU A 110 19.73 4.17 5.05
CA GLU A 110 20.06 3.79 6.43
C GLU A 110 19.83 2.29 6.65
N LEU A 111 18.67 1.77 6.25
CA LEU A 111 18.38 0.35 6.32
C LEU A 111 19.37 -0.51 5.53
N LEU A 112 19.76 -0.08 4.32
CA LEU A 112 20.76 -0.77 3.51
C LEU A 112 22.14 -0.77 4.18
N MET A 113 22.51 0.33 4.85
CA MET A 113 23.76 0.40 5.61
C MET A 113 23.73 -0.53 6.83
N ASP A 114 22.59 -0.63 7.52
CA ASP A 114 22.41 -1.54 8.65
C ASP A 114 22.47 -3.02 8.23
N ILE A 115 21.90 -3.35 7.06
CA ILE A 115 21.99 -4.69 6.47
C ILE A 115 23.43 -5.01 6.04
N GLY A 116 24.15 -4.03 5.47
CA GLY A 116 25.53 -4.19 5.01
C GLY A 116 25.68 -5.26 3.92
N GLU A 117 26.75 -6.04 4.00
CA GLU A 117 27.07 -7.13 3.05
C GLU A 117 26.55 -8.49 3.53
N ASP A 118 25.41 -8.54 4.23
CA ASP A 118 24.84 -9.81 4.72
C ASP A 118 24.61 -10.78 3.55
N PRO A 119 25.22 -11.99 3.56
CA PRO A 119 25.08 -12.97 2.49
C PRO A 119 23.64 -13.47 2.25
N LEU A 120 22.75 -13.31 3.22
CA LEU A 120 21.33 -13.62 3.11
C LEU A 120 20.54 -12.53 2.37
N PHE A 121 21.08 -11.31 2.29
CA PHE A 121 20.47 -10.22 1.54
C PHE A 121 20.84 -10.31 0.06
N GLN A 122 20.00 -11.02 -0.70
CA GLN A 122 20.15 -11.20 -2.14
C GLN A 122 18.98 -10.55 -2.88
N PRO A 123 18.99 -9.21 -3.05
CA PRO A 123 17.90 -8.53 -3.72
C PRO A 123 17.79 -9.01 -5.17
N ALA A 124 16.58 -9.37 -5.58
CA ALA A 124 16.30 -9.72 -6.95
C ALA A 124 16.49 -8.51 -7.87
N VAL A 125 17.01 -8.74 -9.08
CA VAL A 125 17.13 -7.68 -10.09
C VAL A 125 15.74 -7.28 -10.56
N ALA A 126 15.29 -6.08 -10.16
CA ALA A 126 14.06 -5.51 -10.68
C ALA A 126 14.26 -5.04 -12.13
N SER A 127 13.39 -5.50 -13.04
CA SER A 127 13.44 -5.13 -14.47
C SER A 127 12.51 -3.97 -14.83
N SER A 128 11.75 -3.46 -13.85
CA SER A 128 10.67 -2.49 -14.02
C SER A 128 10.61 -1.55 -12.82
N GLY A 129 10.21 -0.30 -13.06
CA GLY A 129 9.89 0.67 -12.00
C GLY A 129 8.58 0.39 -11.25
N ILE A 130 7.79 -0.57 -11.76
CA ILE A 130 6.52 -1.04 -11.20
C ILE A 130 6.61 -2.56 -11.03
N ASN A 131 6.40 -3.06 -9.83
CA ASN A 131 6.43 -4.48 -9.49
C ASN A 131 5.29 -4.82 -8.52
N SER A 132 4.88 -6.09 -8.45
CA SER A 132 4.05 -6.61 -7.36
C SER A 132 4.78 -7.70 -6.60
N ALA A 133 4.41 -7.90 -5.34
CA ALA A 133 4.95 -8.96 -4.50
C ALA A 133 3.88 -9.44 -3.52
N VAL A 134 4.06 -10.66 -3.00
CA VAL A 134 3.09 -11.33 -2.12
C VAL A 134 2.85 -10.50 -0.87
N LEU A 135 1.58 -10.22 -0.58
CA LEU A 135 1.14 -9.63 0.68
C LEU A 135 1.09 -10.73 1.75
N SER A 136 2.23 -10.94 2.41
CA SER A 136 2.40 -11.98 3.43
C SER A 136 1.67 -11.63 4.73
N GLU A 137 1.45 -12.66 5.56
CA GLU A 137 0.83 -12.49 6.89
C GLU A 137 1.65 -11.59 7.82
N ASP A 138 2.99 -11.62 7.72
CA ASP A 138 3.87 -10.74 8.50
C ASP A 138 3.68 -9.26 8.12
N ILE A 139 3.55 -8.98 6.81
CA ILE A 139 3.27 -7.62 6.32
C ILE A 139 1.87 -7.18 6.76
N LEU A 140 0.87 -8.08 6.70
CA LEU A 140 -0.47 -7.79 7.19
C LEU A 140 -0.48 -7.50 8.70
N CYS A 141 0.30 -8.23 9.49
CA CYS A 141 0.44 -7.98 10.93
C CYS A 141 1.10 -6.62 11.20
N ALA A 142 2.15 -6.26 10.45
CA ALA A 142 2.76 -4.94 10.53
C ALA A 142 1.78 -3.82 10.14
N ALA A 143 0.99 -4.04 9.07
CA ALA A 143 -0.05 -3.13 8.64
C ALA A 143 -1.14 -2.93 9.70
N GLU A 144 -1.55 -4.00 10.38
CA GLU A 144 -2.50 -3.93 11.50
C GLU A 144 -1.99 -3.02 12.62
N ARG A 145 -0.74 -3.25 13.06
CA ARG A 145 -0.11 -2.45 14.12
C ARG A 145 0.00 -0.99 13.73
N LEU A 146 0.31 -0.68 12.48
CA LEU A 146 0.35 0.69 11.99
C LEU A 146 -1.04 1.33 12.06
N LEU A 147 -2.09 0.65 11.60
CA LEU A 147 -3.46 1.16 11.68
C LEU A 147 -3.94 1.33 13.14
N ASP A 148 -3.52 0.46 14.06
CA ASP A 148 -3.81 0.59 15.49
C ASP A 148 -3.18 1.85 16.10
N VAL A 149 -1.94 2.14 15.72
CA VAL A 149 -1.23 3.36 16.13
C VAL A 149 -1.93 4.60 15.56
N MET A 150 -2.39 4.55 14.30
CA MET A 150 -3.13 5.65 13.67
C MET A 150 -4.42 6.01 14.43
N ASP A 151 -5.10 5.06 15.06
CA ASP A 151 -6.31 5.37 15.84
C ASP A 151 -6.02 6.13 17.15
N ARG A 152 -4.74 6.20 17.55
CA ARG A 152 -4.28 6.80 18.81
C ARG A 152 -3.35 7.99 18.52
N PRO A 153 -3.84 9.24 18.63
CA PRO A 153 -3.06 10.42 18.26
C PRO A 153 -1.73 10.60 19.00
N LEU A 154 -1.59 10.06 20.22
CA LEU A 154 -0.32 10.10 20.95
C LEU A 154 0.69 9.14 20.34
N ASP A 155 0.27 7.90 20.06
CA ASP A 155 1.12 6.86 19.50
C ASP A 155 1.51 7.23 18.06
N ALA A 156 0.56 7.78 17.26
CA ALA A 156 0.82 8.21 15.88
C ALA A 156 1.82 9.38 15.75
N ARG A 157 2.16 10.06 16.84
CA ARG A 157 3.10 11.18 16.86
C ARG A 157 4.56 10.77 17.10
N ILE A 158 4.80 9.55 17.54
CA ILE A 158 6.10 9.11 18.09
C ILE A 158 6.59 7.88 17.32
#